data_AF-A0A2T0HI47-F1
#
_entry.id   AF-A0A2T0HI47-F1
#
_cell.length_a   1.000
_cell.length_b   1.000
_cell.length_c   1.000
_cell.angle_alpha   90.00
_cell.angle_beta   90.00
_cell.angle_gamma   90.00
#
_symmetry.space_group_name_H-M   'P 1'
#
loop_
_entity.id
_entity.type
_entity.pdbx_description
1 polymer ?
#
loop_
_entity_poly.entity_id
_entity_poly.type
_entity_poly.pdbx_seq_one_letter_code
_entity_poly.pdbx_strand_id
1 'polypeptide(L)'
;FEARKNNRNLDEIIVVEGYMDVIALAQQGLRNAVATLGTATSEEHLKRLFRVVPSVLFCFDGDQAGRNAAWRALEATLSSL
;
A
#
# COMPACT_ATOMS: atom_id res chain seq x y z
N PHE A 1 -8.82 -7.58 -2.21
CA PHE A 1 -9.65 -8.56 -2.95
C PHE A 1 -9.81 -8.12 -4.40
N GLU A 2 -10.21 -6.87 -4.66
CA GLU A 2 -10.33 -6.31 -6.03
C GLU A 2 -9.02 -6.25 -6.82
N ALA A 3 -7.89 -5.84 -6.21
CA ALA A 3 -6.59 -5.80 -6.91
C ALA A 3 -6.18 -7.17 -7.48
N ARG A 4 -6.41 -8.26 -6.74
CA ARG A 4 -6.09 -9.63 -7.17
C ARG A 4 -7.03 -10.20 -8.24
N LYS A 5 -8.22 -9.62 -8.43
CA LYS A 5 -9.18 -10.07 -9.44
C LYS A 5 -8.80 -9.61 -10.86
N ASN A 6 -8.12 -8.46 -10.98
CA ASN A 6 -7.81 -7.85 -12.27
C ASN A 6 -6.45 -8.28 -12.85
N ASN A 7 -5.53 -8.82 -12.02
CA ASN A 7 -4.24 -9.30 -12.52
C ASN A 7 -3.71 -10.45 -11.64
N ARG A 8 -3.48 -11.63 -12.21
CA ARG A 8 -2.99 -12.81 -11.46
C ARG A 8 -1.50 -12.72 -11.11
N ASN A 9 -0.73 -11.96 -11.90
CA ASN A 9 0.66 -11.60 -11.64
C ASN A 9 0.74 -10.08 -11.49
N LEU A 10 0.57 -9.58 -10.27
CA LEU A 10 0.88 -8.19 -9.97
C LEU A 10 2.36 -8.09 -9.65
N ASP A 11 3.07 -7.18 -10.32
CA ASP A 11 4.48 -6.91 -10.01
C ASP A 11 4.62 -5.92 -8.84
N GLU A 12 3.59 -5.10 -8.61
CA GLU A 12 3.61 -4.04 -7.60
C GLU A 12 2.21 -3.79 -6.99
N ILE A 13 2.18 -3.43 -5.71
CA ILE A 13 1.00 -2.89 -5.02
C ILE A 13 1.31 -1.47 -4.53
N ILE A 14 0.36 -0.56 -4.72
CA ILE A 14 0.43 0.82 -4.20
C ILE A 14 -0.32 0.88 -2.87
N VAL A 15 0.33 1.33 -1.82
CA VAL A 15 -0.26 1.56 -0.50
C VAL A 15 -0.52 3.05 -0.32
N VAL A 16 -1.78 3.42 -0.10
CA VAL A 16 -2.25 4.80 0.11
C VAL A 16 -2.91 4.97 1.49
N GLU A 17 -3.21 6.21 1.90
CA GLU A 17 -3.80 6.49 3.21
C GLU A 17 -5.31 6.22 3.23
N GLY A 18 -6.02 6.73 2.23
CA GLY A 18 -7.48 6.79 2.20
C GLY A 18 -8.13 5.82 1.21
N TYR A 19 -9.35 5.39 1.52
CA TYR A 19 -10.16 4.61 0.56
C TYR A 19 -10.53 5.43 -0.68
N MET A 20 -10.64 6.77 -0.54
CA MET A 20 -10.92 7.67 -1.65
C MET A 20 -9.78 7.67 -2.68
N ASP A 21 -8.54 7.56 -2.22
CA ASP A 21 -7.36 7.47 -3.10
C ASP A 21 -7.40 6.18 -3.91
N VAL A 22 -7.78 5.06 -3.30
CA VAL A 22 -7.96 3.78 -4.00
C VAL A 22 -9.04 3.89 -5.09
N ILE A 23 -10.17 4.53 -4.78
CA ILE A 23 -11.25 4.75 -5.76
C ILE A 23 -10.77 5.64 -6.91
N ALA A 24 -10.11 6.75 -6.59
CA ALA A 24 -9.59 7.69 -7.59
C ALA A 24 -8.56 7.02 -8.51
N LEU A 25 -7.59 6.29 -7.94
CA LEU A 25 -6.58 5.54 -8.69
C LEU A 25 -7.24 4.47 -9.59
N ALA A 26 -8.21 3.73 -9.06
CA ALA A 26 -8.93 2.72 -9.83
C ALA A 26 -9.73 3.33 -11.01
N GLN A 27 -10.31 4.52 -10.83
CA GLN A 27 -10.98 5.27 -11.90
C GLN A 27 -10.00 5.73 -12.98
N GLN A 28 -8.75 6.02 -12.63
CA GLN A 28 -7.66 6.34 -13.56
C GLN A 28 -6.96 5.09 -14.14
N GLY A 29 -7.45 3.89 -13.85
CA GLY A 29 -6.91 2.62 -14.37
C GLY A 29 -5.82 1.97 -13.51
N LEU A 30 -5.37 2.62 -12.43
CA LEU A 30 -4.43 2.07 -11.45
C LEU A 30 -5.19 1.21 -10.44
N ARG A 31 -5.37 -0.07 -10.77
CA ARG A 31 -6.23 -1.01 -10.02
C ARG A 31 -5.48 -1.86 -8.98
N ASN A 32 -4.21 -1.57 -8.74
CA ASN A 32 -3.32 -2.26 -7.80
C ASN A 32 -3.12 -1.48 -6.48
N ALA A 33 -4.01 -0.53 -6.17
CA ALA A 33 -3.96 0.26 -4.94
C ALA A 33 -4.71 -0.38 -3.76
N VAL A 34 -4.21 -0.20 -2.55
CA VAL A 34 -4.83 -0.58 -1.27
C VAL A 34 -4.63 0.53 -0.22
N ALA A 35 -5.58 0.70 0.70
CA ALA A 35 -5.51 1.72 1.74
C ALA A 35 -5.22 1.14 3.13
N THR A 36 -4.48 1.88 3.96
CA THR A 36 -4.22 1.53 5.37
C THR A 36 -5.37 1.92 6.32
N LEU A 37 -6.31 2.74 5.86
CA LEU A 37 -7.53 3.15 6.58
C LEU A 37 -7.25 3.70 7.99
N GLY A 38 -6.25 4.59 8.11
CA GLY A 38 -5.92 5.26 9.37
C GLY A 38 -5.23 4.37 10.42
N THR A 39 -4.83 3.15 10.05
CA THR A 39 -3.97 2.30 10.87
C THR A 39 -2.53 2.37 10.37
N ALA A 40 -1.56 2.31 11.28
CA ALA A 40 -0.16 2.22 10.88
C ALA A 40 0.06 0.91 10.10
N THR A 41 0.81 0.96 9.01
CA THR A 41 1.24 -0.24 8.28
C THR A 41 1.98 -1.17 9.24
N SER A 42 1.48 -2.38 9.43
CA SER A 42 2.09 -3.39 10.31
C SER A 42 2.99 -4.34 9.51
N GLU A 43 3.92 -5.00 10.20
CA GLU A 43 4.75 -6.07 9.62
C GLU A 43 3.90 -7.18 8.99
N GLU A 44 2.75 -7.51 9.60
CA GLU A 44 1.85 -8.54 9.09
C GLU A 44 1.20 -8.12 7.76
N HIS A 45 0.85 -6.83 7.60
CA HIS A 45 0.41 -6.30 6.32
C HIS A 45 1.49 -6.47 5.26
N LEU A 46 2.74 -6.14 5.60
CA LEU A 46 3.87 -6.20 4.67
C LEU A 46 4.22 -7.63 4.27
N LYS A 47 4.28 -8.55 5.23
CA LYS A 47 4.46 -10.00 4.95
C LYS A 47 3.40 -10.53 4.01
N ARG A 48 2.14 -10.09 4.14
CA ARG A 48 1.07 -10.48 3.21
C ARG A 48 1.25 -9.88 1.82
N LEU A 49 1.66 -8.61 1.74
CA LEU A 49 1.91 -7.94 0.46
C LEU A 49 3.08 -8.58 -0.30
N PHE A 50 4.22 -8.78 0.36
CA PHE A 50 5.42 -9.37 -0.26
C PHE A 50 5.26 -10.85 -0.65
N ARG A 51 4.28 -11.56 -0.10
CA ARG A 51 3.89 -12.91 -0.59
C ARG A 51 3.13 -12.87 -1.91
N VAL A 52 2.55 -11.72 -2.27
CA VAL A 52 1.70 -11.56 -3.46
C VAL A 52 2.48 -10.85 -4.57
N VAL A 53 3.29 -9.87 -4.23
CA VAL A 53 4.04 -9.03 -5.19
C VAL A 53 5.49 -8.84 -4.74
N PRO A 54 6.44 -8.71 -5.67
CA PRO A 54 7.83 -8.42 -5.34
C PRO A 54 8.08 -6.96 -4.95
N SER A 55 7.20 -6.01 -5.35
CA SER A 55 7.36 -4.57 -5.08
C SER A 55 6.15 -3.99 -4.33
N VAL A 56 6.42 -3.07 -3.39
CA VAL A 56 5.40 -2.27 -2.70
C VAL A 56 5.78 -0.80 -2.79
N LEU A 57 4.90 0.02 -3.35
CA LEU A 57 5.04 1.48 -3.44
C LEU A 57 4.18 2.15 -2.37
N PHE A 58 4.80 2.91 -1.47
CA PHE A 58 4.06 3.75 -0.52
C PHE A 58 3.82 5.14 -1.12
N CYS A 59 2.56 5.56 -1.17
CA CYS A 59 2.13 6.88 -1.63
C CYS A 59 1.28 7.53 -0.55
N PHE A 60 1.91 8.42 0.22
CA PHE A 60 1.33 9.14 1.35
C PHE A 60 1.30 10.63 1.06
N ASP A 61 0.47 11.35 1.80
CA ASP A 61 0.27 12.78 1.64
C ASP A 61 1.56 13.56 1.95
N GLY A 62 1.74 14.67 1.26
CA GLY A 62 2.92 15.54 1.39
C GLY A 62 3.00 16.34 2.70
N ASP A 63 2.17 16.01 3.69
CA ASP A 63 2.09 16.71 4.97
C ASP A 63 2.90 16.02 6.07
N GLN A 64 2.81 16.53 7.30
CA GLN A 64 3.56 15.96 8.42
C GLN A 64 3.04 14.57 8.83
N ALA A 65 1.73 14.33 8.68
CA ALA A 65 1.13 13.04 9.02
C ALA A 65 1.58 11.97 8.01
N GLY A 66 1.53 12.26 6.72
CA GLY A 66 1.99 11.36 5.66
C GLY A 66 3.49 11.06 5.74
N ARG A 67 4.33 12.05 6.07
CA ARG A 67 5.77 11.81 6.36
C ARG A 67 5.98 10.88 7.56
N ASN A 68 5.22 11.06 8.64
CA ASN A 68 5.30 10.19 9.81
C ASN A 68 4.81 8.77 9.48
N ALA A 69 3.78 8.64 8.64
CA ALA A 69 3.29 7.35 8.15
C ALA A 69 4.34 6.63 7.29
N ALA A 70 5.04 7.37 6.41
CA ALA A 70 6.15 6.86 5.62
C ALA A 70 7.27 6.28 6.49
N TRP A 71 7.64 7.00 7.56
CA TRP A 71 8.67 6.54 8.49
C TRP A 71 8.26 5.24 9.21
N ARG A 72 7.03 5.16 9.72
CA ARG A 72 6.52 3.93 10.35
C ARG A 72 6.44 2.76 9.39
N ALA A 73 6.04 3.01 8.13
CA ALA A 73 6.00 1.99 7.09
C ALA A 73 7.40 1.46 6.76
N LEU A 74 8.41 2.34 6.75
CA LEU A 74 9.81 1.95 6.60
C LEU A 74 10.28 1.06 7.77
N GLU A 75 10.05 1.47 9.01
CA GLU A 75 10.40 0.69 10.20
C GLU A 75 9.75 -0.70 10.17
N ALA A 76 8.46 -0.77 9.86
CA ALA A 76 7.74 -2.04 9.73
C ALA A 76 8.27 -2.91 8.57
N THR A 77 8.77 -2.29 7.49
CA THR A 77 9.35 -3.02 6.36
C THR A 77 10.69 -3.63 6.72
N LEU A 78 11.58 -2.85 7.34
CA LEU A 78 12.91 -3.32 7.75
C LEU A 78 12.84 -4.45 8.78
N SER A 79 11.91 -4.39 9.73
CA SER A 79 11.69 -5.47 10.70
C SER A 79 11.08 -6.74 10.11
N SER A 80 10.45 -6.64 8.94
CA SER A 80 9.77 -7.76 8.28
C SER A 80 10.66 -8.57 7.31
N LEU A 81 11.81 -8.02 6.93
CA LEU A 81 12.86 -8.66 6.12
C LEU A 81 13.71 -9.61 6.97
#